data_AF-A0A5C6N585-F1
#
_entry.id   AF-A0A5C6N585-F1
#
_cell.length_a   1.000
_cell.length_b   1.000
_cell.length_c   1.000
_cell.angle_alpha   90.00
_cell.angle_beta   90.00
_cell.angle_gamma   90.00
#
_symmetry.space_group_name_H-M   'P 1'
#
loop_
_entity.id
_entity.type
_entity.pdbx_description
1 polymer ?
#
loop_
_entity_poly.entity_id
_entity_poly.type
_entity_poly.pdbx_seq_one_letter_code
_entity_poly.pdbx_strand_id
1 'polypeptide(L)'
;MSCDVGSKIKLEHILYKVGVGTRCGEGKAHPDDGPDTFCNFPWAEMVVEDLCANKRSCQVPVTEWVFGEYPCKEETRYLEVVYTCATSPPPPPPPPAPIKPDCEEKSEGDSS
;
A
#
# COMPACT_ATOMS: atom_id res chain seq x y z
N MET A 1 -12.58 -0.04 -3.36
CA MET A 1 -11.94 -1.37 -3.43
C MET A 1 -12.44 -2.21 -2.27
N SER A 2 -12.69 -3.51 -2.50
CA SER A 2 -13.13 -4.40 -1.43
C SER A 2 -12.75 -5.86 -1.73
N CYS A 3 -12.54 -6.62 -0.67
CA CYS A 3 -12.23 -8.05 -0.69
C CYS A 3 -13.22 -8.84 0.20
N ASP A 4 -13.32 -10.14 -0.09
CA ASP A 4 -14.09 -11.07 0.72
C ASP A 4 -13.51 -11.23 2.13
N VAL A 5 -14.34 -11.75 3.04
CA VAL A 5 -13.93 -12.05 4.41
C VAL A 5 -12.75 -13.02 4.40
N GLY A 6 -11.72 -12.72 5.19
CA GLY A 6 -10.48 -13.52 5.27
C GLY A 6 -9.40 -13.11 4.27
N SER A 7 -9.71 -12.24 3.32
CA SER A 7 -8.74 -11.66 2.38
C SER A 7 -8.51 -10.18 2.65
N LYS A 8 -7.32 -9.69 2.29
CA LYS A 8 -6.90 -8.31 2.43
C LYS A 8 -6.45 -7.75 1.10
N ILE A 9 -6.63 -6.44 0.91
CA ILE A 9 -6.18 -5.72 -0.26
C ILE A 9 -4.64 -5.75 -0.31
N LYS A 10 -4.12 -6.27 -1.42
CA LYS A 10 -2.73 -6.13 -1.86
C LYS A 10 -2.73 -5.24 -3.09
N LEU A 11 -2.01 -4.12 -3.00
CA LEU A 11 -1.89 -3.17 -4.11
C LEU A 11 -0.82 -3.70 -5.08
N GLU A 12 -1.09 -3.62 -6.39
CA GLU A 12 -0.16 -4.05 -7.44
C GLU A 12 0.34 -2.87 -8.27
N HIS A 13 -0.54 -1.90 -8.57
CA HIS A 13 -0.18 -0.70 -9.32
C HIS A 13 -1.08 0.47 -8.91
N ILE A 14 -0.47 1.63 -8.66
CA ILE A 14 -1.16 2.87 -8.33
C ILE A 14 -0.66 3.96 -9.28
N LEU A 15 -1.60 4.64 -9.93
CA LEU A 15 -1.31 5.81 -10.76
C LEU A 15 -2.24 6.95 -10.39
N TYR A 16 -1.66 8.07 -10.01
CA TYR A 16 -2.40 9.32 -9.86
C TYR A 16 -1.88 10.33 -10.88
N LYS A 17 -2.82 10.91 -11.64
CA LYS A 17 -2.53 11.92 -12.64
C LYS A 17 -3.48 13.09 -12.58
N VAL A 18 -2.97 14.27 -12.91
CA VAL A 18 -3.75 15.50 -13.09
C VAL A 18 -3.50 16.01 -14.49
N GLY A 19 -4.54 16.12 -15.31
CA GLY A 19 -4.42 16.44 -16.73
C GLY A 19 -5.77 16.77 -17.39
N VAL A 20 -5.74 16.96 -18.70
CA VAL A 20 -6.90 17.33 -19.54
C VAL A 20 -7.65 16.05 -19.97
N GLY A 21 -8.25 15.39 -18.99
CA GLY A 21 -8.87 14.09 -19.18
C GLY A 21 -10.39 14.10 -19.11
N THR A 22 -11.05 13.35 -20.00
CA THR A 22 -12.50 13.07 -19.95
C THR A 22 -12.92 12.49 -18.60
N ARG A 23 -14.09 12.89 -18.11
CA ARG A 23 -14.63 12.43 -16.83
C ARG A 23 -14.93 10.94 -16.88
N CYS A 24 -14.74 10.25 -15.76
CA CYS A 24 -15.17 8.86 -15.60
C CYS A 24 -16.68 8.76 -15.89
N GLY A 25 -17.05 8.02 -16.95
CA GLY A 25 -18.45 7.87 -17.39
C GLY A 25 -18.72 8.27 -18.85
N GLU A 26 -17.79 8.96 -19.54
CA GLU A 26 -17.99 9.39 -20.94
C GLU A 26 -17.60 8.32 -21.99
N GLY A 27 -17.55 7.04 -21.59
CA GLY A 27 -17.33 5.91 -22.50
C GLY A 27 -15.88 5.66 -22.93
N LYS A 28 -14.92 6.45 -22.43
CA LYS A 28 -13.48 6.17 -22.57
C LYS A 28 -12.93 5.66 -21.23
N ALA A 29 -12.23 4.52 -21.26
CA ALA A 29 -11.65 3.90 -20.06
C ALA A 29 -10.47 4.70 -19.48
N HIS A 30 -9.80 5.50 -20.30
CA HIS A 30 -8.64 6.28 -19.91
C HIS A 30 -8.68 7.62 -20.68
N PRO A 31 -8.33 8.74 -20.03
CA PRO A 31 -8.15 9.98 -20.75
C PRO A 31 -6.95 9.90 -21.69
N ASP A 32 -7.15 10.36 -22.92
CA ASP A 32 -6.21 10.33 -24.04
C ASP A 32 -5.27 11.54 -23.93
N ASP A 33 -4.50 11.58 -22.83
CA ASP A 33 -3.74 12.78 -22.46
C ASP A 33 -2.48 12.98 -23.33
N GLY A 34 -2.10 12.04 -24.19
CA GLY A 34 -0.81 12.07 -24.87
C GLY A 34 0.39 12.05 -23.89
N PRO A 35 1.62 11.89 -24.39
CA PRO A 35 2.81 12.11 -23.58
C PRO A 35 2.90 13.61 -23.22
N ASP A 36 3.28 13.92 -21.98
CA ASP A 36 3.59 15.28 -21.47
C ASP A 36 2.41 16.19 -21.07
N THR A 37 1.15 15.76 -21.15
CA THR A 37 -0.02 16.60 -20.77
C THR A 37 -0.54 16.33 -19.35
N PHE A 38 0.13 15.48 -18.58
CA PHE A 38 -0.30 15.14 -17.22
C PHE A 38 0.82 15.22 -16.20
N CYS A 39 0.44 15.69 -15.02
CA CYS A 39 1.31 15.75 -13.86
C CYS A 39 1.25 14.43 -13.10
N ASN A 40 2.41 13.86 -12.81
CA ASN A 40 2.55 12.68 -11.98
C ASN A 40 2.88 13.07 -10.53
N PHE A 41 2.38 12.27 -9.58
CA PHE A 41 2.56 12.50 -8.14
C PHE A 41 3.25 11.27 -7.54
N PRO A 42 4.56 11.32 -7.32
CA PRO A 42 5.32 10.15 -6.91
C PRO A 42 4.96 9.62 -5.50
N TRP A 43 4.35 10.44 -4.64
CA TRP A 43 3.89 10.01 -3.32
C TRP A 43 2.47 9.42 -3.31
N ALA A 44 1.75 9.45 -4.43
CA ALA A 44 0.39 8.92 -4.48
C ALA A 44 0.32 7.43 -4.16
N GLU A 45 1.35 6.67 -4.54
CA GLU A 45 1.50 5.26 -4.17
C GLU A 45 1.51 5.08 -2.65
N MET A 46 2.40 5.79 -1.95
CA MET A 46 2.50 5.73 -0.48
C MET A 46 1.18 6.10 0.21
N VAL A 47 0.49 7.15 -0.27
CA VAL A 47 -0.80 7.57 0.29
C VAL A 47 -1.85 6.45 0.18
N VAL A 48 -1.93 5.81 -0.99
CA VAL A 48 -2.90 4.72 -1.21
C VAL A 48 -2.51 3.48 -0.42
N GLU A 49 -1.23 3.18 -0.28
CA GLU A 49 -0.73 2.10 0.57
C GLU A 49 -1.12 2.31 2.03
N ASP A 50 -0.85 3.48 2.60
CA ASP A 50 -1.19 3.78 4.00
C ASP A 50 -2.70 3.72 4.25
N LEU A 51 -3.49 4.17 3.29
CA LEU A 51 -4.95 4.16 3.40
C LEU A 51 -5.57 2.78 3.21
N CYS A 52 -5.00 1.92 2.36
CA CYS A 52 -5.71 0.73 1.87
C CYS A 52 -4.99 -0.60 2.05
N ALA A 53 -3.65 -0.62 2.12
CA ALA A 53 -2.91 -1.86 2.21
C ALA A 53 -3.34 -2.64 3.46
N ASN A 54 -3.44 -3.96 3.31
CA ASN A 54 -3.82 -4.88 4.39
C ASN A 54 -5.22 -4.66 5.01
N LYS A 55 -6.04 -3.77 4.45
CA LYS A 55 -7.45 -3.62 4.83
C LYS A 55 -8.33 -4.53 3.97
N ARG A 56 -9.51 -4.88 4.47
CA ARG A 56 -10.50 -5.66 3.70
C ARG A 56 -11.27 -4.81 2.71
N SER A 57 -11.58 -3.57 3.09
CA SER A 57 -12.32 -2.61 2.27
C SER A 57 -11.66 -1.25 2.42
N CYS A 58 -11.56 -0.52 1.31
CA CYS A 58 -10.95 0.81 1.30
C CYS A 58 -11.62 1.71 0.26
N GLN A 59 -11.77 2.97 0.64
CA GLN A 59 -12.17 4.07 -0.22
C GLN A 59 -11.09 5.15 -0.14
N VAL A 60 -10.61 5.60 -1.30
CA VAL A 60 -9.60 6.66 -1.40
C VAL A 60 -10.27 7.91 -1.93
N PRO A 61 -10.44 8.97 -1.12
CA PRO A 61 -10.94 10.25 -1.60
C PRO A 61 -9.89 10.91 -2.50
N VAL A 62 -10.28 11.26 -3.73
CA VAL A 62 -9.40 11.93 -4.70
C VAL A 62 -9.48 13.44 -4.51
N THR A 63 -8.86 13.95 -3.44
CA THR A 63 -8.91 15.37 -3.05
C THR A 63 -7.52 15.93 -2.72
N GLU A 64 -7.36 17.26 -2.76
CA GLU A 64 -6.12 17.94 -2.31
C GLU A 64 -5.77 17.62 -0.86
N TRP A 65 -6.76 17.43 0.00
CA TRP A 65 -6.52 17.09 1.41
C TRP A 65 -5.84 15.74 1.58
N VAL A 66 -6.04 14.80 0.65
CA VAL A 66 -5.46 13.46 0.70
C VAL A 66 -4.14 13.38 -0.05
N PHE A 67 -4.05 14.02 -1.22
CA PHE A 67 -2.89 13.91 -2.12
C PHE A 67 -1.97 15.15 -2.10
N GLY A 68 -2.34 16.20 -1.36
CA GLY A 68 -1.64 17.48 -1.32
C GLY A 68 -2.01 18.42 -2.48
N GLU A 69 -1.55 19.66 -2.37
CA GLU A 69 -1.51 20.62 -3.48
C GLU A 69 -0.29 20.36 -4.36
N TYR A 70 -0.41 20.64 -5.66
CA TYR A 70 0.69 20.51 -6.59
C TYR A 70 0.58 21.57 -7.70
N PRO A 71 1.71 22.09 -8.21
CA PRO A 71 1.74 23.19 -9.18
C PRO A 71 1.34 22.71 -10.59
N CYS A 72 0.13 22.17 -10.74
CA CYS A 72 -0.49 21.89 -12.03
C CYS A 72 -1.74 22.73 -12.17
N LYS A 73 -1.84 23.42 -13.32
CA LYS A 73 -3.04 24.15 -13.69
C LYS A 73 -4.14 23.11 -13.88
N GLU A 74 -5.14 23.18 -13.02
CA GLU A 74 -6.11 22.13 -12.80
C GLU A 74 -7.08 22.00 -13.97
N GLU A 75 -7.37 20.77 -14.42
CA GLU A 75 -8.53 20.49 -15.28
C GLU A 75 -9.31 19.22 -14.87
N THR A 76 -8.66 18.10 -14.48
CA THR A 76 -9.31 16.92 -13.85
C THR A 76 -8.28 16.02 -13.14
N ARG A 77 -8.68 15.36 -12.03
CA ARG A 77 -7.84 14.43 -11.24
C ARG A 77 -8.29 12.99 -11.46
N TYR A 78 -7.35 12.08 -11.67
CA TYR A 78 -7.62 10.67 -11.90
C TYR A 78 -6.73 9.80 -11.02
N LEU A 79 -7.35 8.83 -10.33
CA LEU A 79 -6.67 7.82 -9.55
C LEU A 79 -7.03 6.44 -10.11
N GLU A 80 -6.01 5.72 -10.56
CA GLU A 80 -6.09 4.32 -10.95
C GLU A 80 -5.45 3.46 -9.87
N VAL A 81 -6.15 2.39 -9.48
CA VAL A 81 -5.63 1.42 -8.51
C VAL A 81 -5.92 0.01 -9.01
N VAL A 82 -4.86 -0.74 -9.27
CA VAL A 82 -4.89 -2.18 -9.53
C VAL A 82 -4.58 -2.89 -8.23
N TYR A 83 -5.48 -3.77 -7.80
CA TYR A 83 -5.35 -4.50 -6.54
C TYR A 83 -5.79 -5.95 -6.69
N THR A 84 -5.23 -6.80 -5.83
CA THR A 84 -5.65 -8.19 -5.64
C THR A 84 -6.10 -8.41 -4.20
N CYS A 85 -6.82 -9.51 -3.97
CA CYS A 85 -7.22 -9.95 -2.63
C CYS A 85 -6.34 -11.12 -2.21
N ALA A 86 -5.47 -10.88 -1.22
CA ALA A 86 -4.56 -11.88 -0.69
C ALA A 86 -5.04 -12.37 0.68
N THR A 87 -5.14 -13.68 0.86
CA THR A 87 -5.24 -14.29 2.18
C THR A 87 -3.90 -14.15 2.89
N SER A 88 -3.88 -13.76 4.17
CA SER A 88 -2.62 -13.76 4.92
C SER A 88 -2.04 -15.17 4.89
N PRO A 89 -0.78 -15.37 4.47
CA PRO A 89 -0.15 -16.67 4.64
C PRO A 89 -0.16 -17.04 6.13
N PRO A 90 -0.23 -18.33 6.47
CA PRO A 90 -0.06 -18.76 7.86
C PRO A 90 1.25 -18.16 8.39
N PRO A 91 1.31 -17.74 9.67
CA PRO A 91 2.54 -17.21 10.24
C PRO A 91 3.68 -18.22 9.99
N PRO A 92 4.89 -17.75 9.66
CA PRO A 92 6.03 -18.64 9.53
C PRO A 92 6.17 -19.45 10.83
N PRO A 93 6.60 -20.73 10.76
CA PRO A 93 6.84 -21.50 11.96
C PRO A 93 7.77 -20.72 12.89
N PRO A 94 7.51 -20.72 14.21
CA PRO A 94 8.38 -20.02 15.15
C PRO A 94 9.82 -20.49 14.94
N PRO A 95 10.81 -19.58 14.96
CA PRO A 95 12.20 -19.99 14.89
C PRO A 95 12.48 -21.01 15.99
N PRO A 96 13.33 -22.04 15.75
CA PRO A 96 13.73 -22.98 16.79
C PRO A 96 14.17 -22.19 18.02
N ALA A 97 13.66 -22.55 19.19
CA ALA A 97 14.04 -21.90 20.43
C ALA A 97 15.58 -21.85 20.51
N PRO A 98 16.20 -20.69 20.81
CA PRO A 98 17.63 -20.64 21.03
C PRO A 98 17.97 -21.68 22.08
N ILE A 99 18.85 -22.62 21.74
CA ILE A 99 19.38 -23.58 22.70
C ILE A 99 20.12 -22.73 23.73
N LYS A 100 19.50 -22.49 24.88
CA LYS A 100 20.18 -21.86 26.02
C LYS A 100 21.29 -22.84 26.39
N PRO A 101 22.57 -22.45 26.34
CA PRO A 101 23.59 -23.26 26.96
C PRO A 101 23.22 -23.37 28.43
N ASP A 102 23.10 -24.61 28.93
CA ASP A 102 22.94 -24.85 30.35
C ASP A 102 24.10 -24.15 31.06
N CYS A 103 23.79 -23.17 31.90
CA CYS A 103 24.77 -22.62 32.82
C CYS A 103 25.12 -23.75 33.79
N GLU A 104 26.27 -24.42 33.59
CA GLU A 104 26.85 -25.27 34.62
C GLU A 104 27.13 -24.41 35.86
N GLU A 105 26.30 -24.58 36.89
CA GLU A 105 26.59 -24.11 38.23
C GLU A 105 27.76 -24.95 38.76
N LYS A 106 28.98 -24.48 38.51
CA LYS A 106 30.20 -25.06 39.07
C LYS A 106 30.27 -24.68 40.55
N SER A 107 29.69 -25.50 41.41
CA SER A 107 29.94 -25.47 42.84
C SER A 107 31.20 -26.29 43.17
N GLU A 108 32.34 -25.62 43.28
CA GLU A 108 33.56 -26.09 43.97
C GLU A 108 33.90 -24.95 44.95
N GLY A 109 33.79 -25.10 46.27
CA GLY A 109 34.49 -26.07 47.10
C GLY A 109 35.37 -25.24 48.05
N ASP A 110 34.89 -25.03 49.27
CA ASP A 110 35.62 -24.40 50.38
C ASP A 110 36.83 -25.26 50.76
N SER A 111 38.04 -24.72 50.58
CA SER A 111 39.26 -25.24 51.22
C SER A 111 40.41 -24.23 51.09
N SER A 112 40.59 -23.37 52.12
CA SER A 112 41.86 -23.22 52.87
C SER A 112 41.81 -22.06 53.87
#